data_AF-A0A7C6AXN2-F1
#
_entry.id   AF-A0A7C6AXN2-F1
#
_cell.length_a   1.000
_cell.length_b   1.000
_cell.length_c   1.000
_cell.angle_alpha   90.00
_cell.angle_beta   90.00
_cell.angle_gamma   90.00
#
_symmetry.space_group_name_H-M   'P 1'
#
loop_
_entity.id
_entity.type
_entity.pdbx_description
1 polymer ?
#
loop_
_entity_poly.entity_id
_entity_poly.type
_entity_poly.pdbx_seq_one_letter_code
_entity_poly.pdbx_strand_id
1 'polypeptide(L)'
;MKSARSKRPAKPPRSGASRNAGRRGPGGYLERHLQVLVHSLGQLNRAPLSALITAAVIGIALALPAGLYVLVDHARQLGGHWKETTQISLFLKQDIDAKQGAALADTLAEKESVERVEYITPQQALAEFREFSGFGDVLDSLESNPLPGVIVVQPDAS
;
A
#
# COMPACT_ATOMS: atom_id res chain seq x y z
N MET A 1 -25.69 -35.58 95.03
CA MET A 1 -24.41 -35.20 94.38
C MET A 1 -23.90 -36.36 93.52
N LYS A 2 -23.86 -36.21 92.19
CA LYS A 2 -23.15 -37.14 91.29
C LYS A 2 -22.51 -36.32 90.17
N SER A 3 -21.17 -36.24 90.22
CA SER A 3 -20.32 -35.72 89.15
C SER A 3 -19.96 -36.89 88.24
N ALA A 4 -20.26 -36.78 86.95
CA ALA A 4 -19.90 -37.75 85.93
C ALA A 4 -19.14 -37.03 84.79
N ARG A 5 -17.88 -37.44 84.66
CA ARG A 5 -16.95 -37.16 83.58
C ARG A 5 -17.38 -37.96 82.34
N SER A 6 -17.52 -37.37 81.14
CA SER A 6 -17.23 -38.06 79.87
C SER A 6 -17.32 -37.18 78.62
N LYS A 7 -16.19 -37.11 77.92
CA LYS A 7 -15.98 -37.07 76.46
C LYS A 7 -16.68 -35.99 75.62
N ARG A 8 -15.87 -35.01 75.22
CA ARG A 8 -16.08 -34.15 74.04
C ARG A 8 -16.26 -35.00 72.77
N PRO A 9 -17.28 -34.74 71.92
CA PRO A 9 -17.31 -35.31 70.58
C PRO A 9 -16.39 -34.52 69.64
N ALA A 10 -15.60 -35.28 68.88
CA ALA A 10 -14.65 -34.80 67.88
C ALA A 10 -15.35 -34.15 66.68
N LYS A 11 -14.76 -33.07 66.18
CA LYS A 11 -15.19 -32.33 64.98
C LYS A 11 -14.98 -33.22 63.73
N PRO A 12 -15.98 -33.36 62.84
CA PRO A 12 -15.81 -34.21 61.66
C PRO A 12 -14.85 -33.56 60.64
N PRO A 13 -13.98 -34.33 59.97
CA PRO A 13 -13.16 -33.83 58.88
C PRO A 13 -14.03 -33.67 57.64
N ARG A 14 -14.37 -32.43 57.24
CA ARG A 14 -14.97 -32.17 55.93
C ARG A 14 -13.87 -32.16 54.87
N SER A 15 -13.46 -33.36 54.48
CA SER A 15 -12.76 -33.62 53.22
C SER A 15 -13.78 -33.52 52.09
N GLY A 16 -13.81 -32.37 51.45
CA GLY A 16 -14.47 -32.15 50.16
C GLY A 16 -13.44 -31.51 49.26
N ALA A 17 -12.52 -32.33 48.79
CA ALA A 17 -11.50 -31.94 47.83
C ALA A 17 -12.18 -31.39 46.57
N SER A 18 -12.28 -30.06 46.44
CA SER A 18 -12.29 -29.42 45.12
C SER A 18 -10.87 -29.51 44.56
N ARG A 19 -10.44 -30.74 44.30
CA ARG A 19 -9.28 -31.07 43.48
C ARG A 19 -9.74 -30.99 42.03
N ASN A 20 -10.05 -29.78 41.60
CA ASN A 20 -9.90 -29.43 40.21
C ASN A 20 -9.33 -28.02 40.11
N ALA A 21 -8.13 -27.85 40.67
CA ALA A 21 -7.12 -26.98 40.07
C ALA A 21 -6.65 -27.62 38.75
N GLY A 22 -7.61 -27.92 37.87
CA GLY A 22 -7.39 -28.50 36.57
C GLY A 22 -6.82 -27.40 35.70
N ARG A 23 -5.53 -27.51 35.39
CA ARG A 23 -4.90 -26.95 34.20
C ARG A 23 -5.55 -25.65 33.71
N ARG A 24 -5.32 -24.55 34.43
CA ARG A 24 -5.44 -23.19 33.85
C ARG A 24 -4.29 -22.98 32.87
N GLY A 25 -4.26 -23.79 31.81
CA GLY A 25 -3.41 -23.56 30.66
C GLY A 25 -4.03 -22.47 29.79
N PRO A 26 -3.23 -21.77 28.97
CA PRO A 26 -3.73 -20.74 28.06
C PRO A 26 -4.85 -21.24 27.13
N GLY A 27 -4.94 -22.55 26.87
CA GLY A 27 -6.01 -23.17 26.09
C GLY A 27 -7.41 -23.01 26.68
N GLY A 28 -7.58 -23.13 27.99
CA GLY A 28 -8.89 -22.96 28.64
C GLY A 28 -9.34 -21.48 28.69
N TYR A 29 -8.38 -20.55 28.65
CA TYR A 29 -8.67 -19.13 28.47
C TYR A 29 -9.14 -18.86 27.03
N LEU A 30 -8.42 -19.40 26.03
CA LEU A 30 -8.79 -19.28 24.62
C LEU A 30 -10.17 -19.86 24.31
N GLU A 31 -10.47 -21.06 24.81
CA GLU A 31 -11.78 -21.72 24.64
C GLU A 31 -12.91 -20.88 25.21
N ARG A 32 -12.70 -20.29 26.38
CA ARG A 32 -13.70 -19.45 27.03
C ARG A 32 -13.87 -18.11 26.33
N HIS A 33 -12.79 -17.54 25.80
CA HIS A 33 -12.86 -16.36 24.94
C HIS A 33 -13.61 -16.66 23.64
N LEU A 34 -13.35 -17.78 22.98
CA LEU A 34 -14.08 -18.20 21.77
C LEU A 34 -15.56 -18.44 22.06
N GLN A 35 -15.91 -19.10 23.18
CA GLN A 35 -17.30 -19.29 23.58
C GLN A 35 -18.02 -17.95 23.79
N VAL A 36 -17.38 -16.98 24.45
CA VAL A 36 -17.94 -15.64 24.66
C VAL A 36 -18.01 -14.83 23.35
N LEU A 37 -17.05 -15.01 22.45
CA LEU A 37 -17.04 -14.39 21.11
C LEU A 37 -18.24 -14.85 20.29
N VAL A 38 -18.43 -16.17 20.18
CA VAL A 38 -19.54 -16.78 19.44
C VAL A 38 -20.89 -16.44 20.07
N HIS A 39 -20.97 -16.45 21.41
CA HIS A 39 -22.18 -16.06 22.12
C HIS A 39 -22.55 -14.60 21.87
N SER A 40 -21.58 -13.69 21.92
CA SER A 40 -21.79 -12.25 21.66
C SER A 40 -22.14 -11.98 20.19
N LEU A 41 -21.51 -12.68 19.23
CA LEU A 41 -21.89 -12.63 17.81
C LEU A 41 -23.33 -13.12 17.59
N GLY A 42 -23.72 -14.19 18.28
CA GLY A 42 -25.09 -14.71 18.24
C GLY A 42 -26.13 -13.72 18.78
N GLN A 43 -25.77 -12.89 19.77
CA GLN A 43 -26.63 -11.81 20.24
C GLN A 43 -26.77 -10.68 19.21
N LEU A 44 -25.69 -10.37 18.47
CA LEU A 44 -25.72 -9.39 17.37
C LEU A 44 -26.71 -9.80 16.28
N ASN A 45 -26.81 -11.12 16.01
CA ASN A 45 -27.77 -11.68 15.06
C ASN A 45 -29.24 -11.63 15.54
N ARG A 46 -29.50 -11.39 16.83
CA ARG A 46 -30.86 -11.20 17.36
C ARG A 46 -31.39 -9.78 17.15
N ALA A 47 -30.52 -8.81 16.90
CA ALA A 47 -30.89 -7.42 16.58
C ALA A 47 -30.18 -6.96 15.29
N PRO A 48 -30.41 -7.66 14.15
CA PRO A 48 -29.62 -7.48 12.93
C PRO A 48 -29.73 -6.07 12.34
N LEU A 49 -30.92 -5.45 12.44
CA LEU A 49 -31.13 -4.11 11.91
C LEU A 49 -30.29 -3.05 12.63
N SER A 50 -30.28 -3.07 13.97
CA SER A 50 -29.48 -2.12 14.76
C SER A 50 -27.98 -2.35 14.55
N ALA A 51 -27.55 -3.61 14.51
CA ALA A 51 -26.16 -3.96 14.27
C ALA A 51 -25.67 -3.49 12.89
N LEU A 52 -26.50 -3.65 11.85
CA LEU A 52 -26.18 -3.18 10.50
C LEU A 52 -26.09 -1.65 10.42
N ILE A 53 -27.00 -0.91 11.08
CA ILE A 53 -26.94 0.56 11.10
C ILE A 53 -25.64 1.03 11.76
N THR A 54 -25.29 0.50 12.93
CA THR A 54 -24.04 0.86 13.62
C THR A 54 -22.81 0.49 12.79
N ALA A 55 -22.79 -0.71 12.18
CA ALA A 55 -21.71 -1.14 11.30
C ALA A 55 -21.59 -0.26 10.06
N ALA A 56 -22.70 0.14 9.45
CA ALA A 56 -22.72 1.03 8.29
C ALA A 56 -22.20 2.43 8.65
N VAL A 57 -22.61 2.99 9.79
CA VAL A 57 -22.12 4.30 10.25
C VAL A 57 -20.61 4.27 10.48
N ILE A 58 -20.10 3.24 11.17
CA ILE A 58 -18.66 3.07 11.38
C ILE A 58 -17.95 2.89 10.05
N GLY A 59 -18.51 2.06 9.15
CA GLY A 59 -17.98 1.83 7.82
C GLY A 59 -17.88 3.10 6.99
N ILE A 60 -18.94 3.91 6.92
CA ILE A 60 -18.96 5.18 6.19
C ILE A 60 -17.97 6.18 6.80
N ALA A 61 -17.90 6.27 8.14
CA ALA A 61 -16.98 7.15 8.85
C ALA A 61 -15.51 6.82 8.59
N LEU A 62 -15.18 5.55 8.33
CA LEU A 62 -13.82 5.10 7.97
C LEU A 62 -13.58 5.14 6.45
N ALA A 63 -14.61 4.86 5.65
CA ALA A 63 -14.52 4.85 4.20
C ALA A 63 -14.28 6.25 3.62
N LEU A 64 -14.80 7.30 4.25
CA LEU A 64 -14.58 8.67 3.79
C LEU A 64 -13.11 9.13 3.90
N PRO A 65 -12.43 9.06 5.06
CA PRO A 65 -11.02 9.43 5.16
C PRO A 65 -10.12 8.49 4.36
N ALA A 66 -10.40 7.17 4.36
CA ALA A 66 -9.63 6.22 3.58
C ALA A 66 -9.80 6.45 2.06
N GLY A 67 -11.04 6.64 1.61
CA GLY A 67 -11.37 6.92 0.21
C GLY A 67 -10.77 8.24 -0.26
N LEU A 68 -10.86 9.29 0.56
CA LEU A 68 -10.21 10.57 0.26
C LEU A 68 -8.68 10.42 0.20
N TYR A 69 -8.09 9.68 1.14
CA TYR A 69 -6.65 9.42 1.15
C TYR A 69 -6.20 8.71 -0.13
N VAL A 70 -6.88 7.62 -0.52
CA VAL A 70 -6.59 6.88 -1.75
C VAL A 70 -6.81 7.76 -2.99
N LEU A 71 -7.88 8.53 -3.04
CA LEU A 71 -8.16 9.43 -4.15
C LEU A 71 -7.08 10.51 -4.30
N VAL A 72 -6.66 11.12 -3.19
CA VAL A 72 -5.58 12.11 -3.17
C VAL A 72 -4.26 11.45 -3.55
N ASP A 73 -3.98 10.24 -3.09
CA ASP A 73 -2.76 9.50 -3.45
C ASP A 73 -2.70 9.20 -4.95
N HIS A 74 -3.79 8.69 -5.53
CA HIS A 74 -3.91 8.50 -6.97
C HIS A 74 -3.80 9.82 -7.74
N ALA A 75 -4.43 10.90 -7.25
CA ALA A 75 -4.33 12.23 -7.86
C ALA A 75 -2.92 12.82 -7.74
N ARG A 76 -2.17 12.50 -6.68
CA ARG A 76 -0.75 12.85 -6.52
C ARG A 76 0.16 12.02 -7.40
N GLN A 77 -0.16 10.78 -7.73
CA GLN A 77 0.60 10.03 -8.73
C GLN A 77 0.35 10.61 -10.12
N LEU A 78 -0.90 10.99 -10.45
CA LEU A 78 -1.22 11.68 -11.71
C LEU A 78 -0.61 13.10 -11.78
N GLY A 79 -0.60 13.83 -10.66
CA GLY A 79 -0.08 15.20 -10.55
C GLY A 79 1.39 15.30 -10.12
N GLY A 80 2.00 14.22 -9.65
CA GLY A 80 3.41 14.14 -9.22
C GLY A 80 4.34 14.16 -10.42
N HIS A 81 3.93 13.50 -11.52
CA HIS A 81 4.51 13.75 -12.84
C HIS A 81 4.40 15.23 -13.25
N TRP A 82 3.38 15.96 -12.81
CA TRP A 82 3.24 17.39 -13.12
C TRP A 82 4.20 18.28 -12.31
N LYS A 83 4.50 17.92 -11.05
CA LYS A 83 5.41 18.70 -10.20
C LYS A 83 6.90 18.36 -10.39
N GLU A 84 7.24 17.18 -10.91
CA GLU A 84 8.62 16.80 -11.23
C GLU A 84 9.02 17.05 -12.70
N THR A 85 8.08 17.30 -13.61
CA THR A 85 8.37 17.43 -15.05
C THR A 85 8.43 18.89 -15.51
N THR A 86 9.32 19.70 -14.94
CA THR A 86 9.94 20.69 -15.83
C THR A 86 10.92 19.88 -16.66
N GLN A 87 10.48 19.33 -17.79
CA GLN A 87 11.40 18.72 -18.75
C GLN A 87 11.30 19.50 -20.05
N ILE A 88 12.46 19.79 -20.62
CA ILE A 88 12.61 20.46 -21.90
C ILE A 88 13.07 19.41 -22.89
N SER A 89 12.20 19.05 -23.83
CA SER A 89 12.54 18.16 -24.94
C SER A 89 13.15 18.96 -26.09
N LEU A 90 14.44 18.76 -26.32
CA LEU A 90 15.20 19.36 -27.41
C LEU A 90 15.26 18.34 -28.57
N PHE A 91 14.49 18.60 -29.61
CA PHE A 91 14.54 17.80 -30.85
C PHE A 91 15.76 18.21 -31.67
N LEU A 92 16.63 17.23 -31.94
CA LEU A 92 17.80 17.44 -32.79
C LEU A 92 17.37 17.53 -34.26
N LYS A 93 18.21 18.16 -35.07
CA LYS A 93 18.05 18.08 -36.52
C LYS A 93 18.40 16.67 -37.02
N GLN A 94 17.80 16.22 -38.12
CA GLN A 94 18.00 14.87 -38.66
C GLN A 94 19.42 14.59 -39.17
N ASP A 95 20.22 15.63 -39.44
CA ASP A 95 21.61 15.55 -39.87
C ASP A 95 22.61 15.33 -38.73
N ILE A 96 22.16 15.39 -37.47
CA ILE A 96 22.98 15.14 -36.28
C ILE A 96 23.13 13.63 -36.07
N ASP A 97 24.37 13.14 -36.06
CA ASP A 97 24.63 11.74 -35.73
C ASP A 97 24.49 11.46 -34.23
N ALA A 98 24.38 10.18 -33.85
CA ALA A 98 24.20 9.80 -32.45
C ALA A 98 25.38 10.21 -31.53
N LYS A 99 26.60 10.32 -32.07
CA LYS A 99 27.78 10.72 -31.28
C LYS A 99 27.76 12.22 -31.00
N GLN A 100 27.38 13.02 -31.98
CA GLN A 100 27.19 14.46 -31.86
C GLN A 100 26.03 14.78 -30.91
N GLY A 101 24.92 14.03 -30.99
CA GLY A 101 23.81 14.12 -30.04
C GLY A 101 24.23 13.83 -28.60
N ALA A 102 24.99 12.75 -28.39
CA ALA A 102 25.53 12.42 -27.07
C ALA A 102 26.49 13.50 -26.53
N ALA A 103 27.41 14.00 -27.37
CA ALA A 103 28.34 15.05 -26.96
C ALA A 103 27.61 16.37 -26.58
N LEU A 104 26.52 16.69 -27.27
CA LEU A 104 25.68 17.84 -26.92
C LEU A 104 24.95 17.62 -25.59
N ALA A 105 24.47 16.41 -25.33
CA ALA A 105 23.85 16.06 -24.05
C ALA A 105 24.85 16.19 -22.89
N ASP A 106 26.09 15.72 -23.07
CA ASP A 106 27.16 15.86 -22.08
C ASP A 106 27.45 17.35 -21.79
N THR A 107 27.53 18.18 -22.84
CA THR A 107 27.74 19.64 -22.70
C THR A 107 26.60 20.33 -21.94
N LEU A 108 25.37 19.85 -22.10
CA LEU A 108 24.20 20.37 -21.38
C LEU A 108 24.19 19.92 -19.92
N ALA A 109 24.68 18.71 -19.63
CA ALA A 109 24.77 18.17 -18.28
C ALA A 109 25.77 18.92 -17.39
N GLU A 110 26.77 19.58 -17.99
CA GLU A 110 27.75 20.42 -17.27
C GLU A 110 27.20 21.78 -16.82
N LYS A 111 25.97 22.15 -17.23
CA LYS A 111 25.37 23.44 -16.85
C LYS A 111 24.84 23.40 -15.42
N GLU A 112 25.19 24.40 -14.63
CA GLU A 112 24.75 24.54 -13.23
C GLU A 112 23.22 24.67 -13.08
N SER A 113 22.51 25.06 -14.13
CA SER A 113 21.05 25.16 -14.17
C SER A 113 20.34 23.84 -14.55
N VAL A 114 21.08 22.74 -14.69
CA VAL A 114 20.57 21.46 -15.20
C VAL A 114 20.84 20.35 -14.19
N GLU A 115 19.78 19.70 -13.71
CA GLU A 115 19.88 18.58 -12.78
C GLU A 115 20.17 17.27 -13.51
N ARG A 116 19.51 17.05 -14.66
CA ARG A 116 19.60 15.79 -15.42
C ARG A 116 19.48 16.05 -16.91
N VAL A 117 20.27 15.31 -17.68
CA VAL A 117 20.15 15.25 -19.14
C VAL A 117 20.11 13.79 -19.58
N GLU A 118 19.20 13.49 -20.50
CA GLU A 118 19.09 12.19 -21.13
C GLU A 118 19.08 12.35 -22.65
N TYR A 119 19.90 11.55 -23.35
CA TYR A 119 19.87 11.49 -24.79
C TYR A 119 19.14 10.24 -25.26
N ILE A 120 18.00 10.45 -25.94
CA ILE A 120 17.22 9.42 -26.60
C ILE A 120 17.64 9.38 -28.07
N THR A 121 18.27 8.28 -28.46
CA THR A 121 18.69 8.06 -29.84
C THR A 121 17.48 7.93 -30.78
N PRO A 122 17.63 8.21 -32.08
CA PRO A 122 16.58 7.97 -33.07
C PRO A 122 15.99 6.54 -33.01
N GLN A 123 16.83 5.54 -32.72
CA GLN A 123 16.41 4.13 -32.66
C GLN A 123 15.58 3.84 -31.40
N GLN A 124 15.98 4.40 -30.25
CA GLN A 124 15.21 4.29 -29.01
C GLN A 124 13.87 5.01 -29.13
N ALA A 125 13.87 6.24 -29.67
CA ALA A 125 12.64 6.99 -29.92
C ALA A 125 11.67 6.21 -30.83
N LEU A 126 12.19 5.49 -31.83
CA LEU A 126 11.37 4.63 -32.70
C LEU A 126 10.79 3.42 -31.95
N ALA A 127 11.58 2.76 -31.12
CA ALA A 127 11.11 1.62 -30.32
C ALA A 127 10.01 2.04 -29.35
N GLU A 128 10.22 3.15 -28.64
CA GLU A 128 9.28 3.70 -27.67
C GLU A 128 8.00 4.18 -28.37
N PHE A 129 8.14 4.89 -29.49
CA PHE A 129 6.99 5.32 -30.28
C PHE A 129 6.19 4.12 -30.82
N ARG A 130 6.83 3.03 -31.25
CA ARG A 130 6.13 1.80 -31.67
C ARG A 130 5.31 1.19 -30.54
N GLU A 131 5.86 1.14 -29.33
CA GLU A 131 5.21 0.55 -28.16
C GLU A 131 3.99 1.35 -27.70
N PHE A 132 4.10 2.68 -27.66
CA PHE A 132 3.06 3.53 -27.06
C PHE A 132 2.04 4.11 -28.04
N SER A 133 2.38 4.27 -29.33
CA SER A 133 1.51 4.98 -30.28
C SER A 133 0.56 4.08 -31.07
N GLY A 134 0.82 2.78 -31.13
CA GLY A 134 0.05 1.84 -31.95
C GLY A 134 0.28 1.98 -33.46
N PHE A 135 1.24 2.80 -33.91
CA PHE A 135 1.57 3.00 -35.33
C PHE A 135 2.66 2.04 -35.88
N GLY A 136 2.91 0.91 -35.22
CA GLY A 136 3.95 -0.06 -35.61
C GLY A 136 3.93 -0.41 -37.10
N ASP A 137 2.76 -0.81 -37.61
CA ASP A 137 2.58 -1.23 -39.00
C ASP A 137 2.80 -0.10 -40.02
N VAL A 138 2.49 1.14 -39.64
CA VAL A 138 2.72 2.32 -40.49
C VAL A 138 4.21 2.65 -40.54
N LEU A 139 4.92 2.49 -39.42
CA LEU A 139 6.35 2.76 -39.34
C LEU A 139 7.18 1.75 -40.15
N ASP A 140 6.67 0.53 -40.33
CA ASP A 140 7.30 -0.49 -41.19
C ASP A 140 7.15 -0.19 -42.69
N SER A 141 6.20 0.68 -43.06
CA SER A 141 6.03 1.13 -44.46
C SER A 141 7.01 2.24 -44.88
N LEU A 142 7.76 2.81 -43.93
CA LEU A 142 8.71 3.89 -44.17
C LEU A 142 10.09 3.33 -44.55
N GLU A 143 10.70 3.89 -45.60
CA GLU A 143 12.02 3.45 -46.09
C GLU A 143 13.16 3.75 -45.10
N SER A 144 12.98 4.73 -44.22
CA SER A 144 13.99 5.14 -43.23
C SER A 144 13.35 5.66 -41.94
N ASN A 145 14.12 5.71 -40.86
CA ASN A 145 13.65 6.19 -39.55
C ASN A 145 13.37 7.71 -39.61
N PRO A 146 12.11 8.16 -39.48
CA PRO A 146 11.76 9.57 -39.59
C PRO A 146 12.06 10.36 -38.30
N LEU A 147 12.32 9.67 -37.18
CA LEU A 147 12.40 10.29 -35.86
C LEU A 147 13.80 10.89 -35.63
N PRO A 148 13.89 12.16 -35.23
CA PRO A 148 15.15 12.74 -34.79
C PRO A 148 15.57 12.17 -33.43
N GLY A 149 16.84 12.33 -33.08
CA GLY A 149 17.26 12.16 -31.69
C GLY A 149 16.68 13.27 -30.81
N VAL A 150 16.40 12.95 -29.55
CA VAL A 150 15.81 13.88 -28.59
C VAL A 150 16.70 13.97 -27.36
N ILE A 151 16.99 15.17 -26.90
CA ILE A 151 17.65 15.40 -25.60
C ILE A 151 16.60 15.89 -24.62
N VAL A 152 16.38 15.15 -23.54
CA VAL A 152 15.49 15.54 -22.46
C VAL A 152 16.32 16.20 -21.37
N VAL A 153 16.00 17.46 -21.07
CA VAL A 153 16.71 18.25 -20.06
C VAL A 153 15.78 18.53 -18.90
N GLN A 154 16.19 18.15 -17.70
CA GLN A 154 15.53 18.51 -16.45
C GLN A 154 16.33 19.65 -15.79
N PRO A 155 15.77 20.87 -15.73
CA PRO A 155 16.41 22.00 -15.07
C PRO A 155 16.37 21.81 -13.55
N ASP A 156 17.37 22.38 -12.88
CA ASP A 156 17.38 22.45 -11.41
C ASP A 156 16.23 23.37 -10.94
N ALA A 157 15.51 22.94 -9.90
CA ALA A 157 14.33 23.61 -9.35
C ALA A 157 14.68 24.68 -8.29
N SER A 158 15.95 25.07 -8.22
CA SER A 158 16.52 26.03 -7.26
C SER A 158 15.91 27.44 -7.32
#